data_AF-A0A8S0Y1Y0-F1
#
_entry.id   AF-A0A8S0Y1Y0-F1
#
_cell.length_a   1.000
_cell.length_b   1.000
_cell.length_c   1.000
_cell.angle_alpha   90.00
_cell.angle_beta   90.00
_cell.angle_gamma   90.00
#
_symmetry.space_group_name_H-M   'P 1'
#
loop_
_entity.id
_entity.type
_entity.pdbx_description
1 polymer ?
#
loop_
_entity_poly.entity_id
_entity_poly.type
_entity_poly.pdbx_seq_one_letter_code
_entity_poly.pdbx_strand_id
1 'polypeptide(L)' 'MVELDTPARLIKKVGKVVVEYFETGETKDVLFETREEAMASAAKLAGSVKIRSSNLEDVFLQLTNRRVGE' A
#
# COMPACT_ATOMS: atom_id res chain seq x y z
N MET A 1 16.32 -12.08 -12.27
CA MET A 1 16.19 -13.04 -11.15
C MET A 1 14.75 -12.93 -10.67
N VAL A 2 13.93 -13.97 -10.85
CA VAL A 2 12.55 -13.96 -10.33
C VAL A 2 12.63 -14.49 -8.90
N GLU A 3 12.39 -13.62 -7.93
CA GLU A 3 12.34 -13.99 -6.52
C GLU A 3 11.03 -14.76 -6.29
N LEU A 4 11.10 -16.09 -6.31
CA LEU A 4 9.99 -17.00 -5.97
C LEU A 4 9.89 -17.12 -4.44
N ASP A 5 9.73 -15.99 -3.75
CA ASP A 5 9.32 -16.03 -2.35
C ASP A 5 7.82 -16.35 -2.30
N THR A 6 7.38 -17.08 -1.27
CA THR A 6 5.95 -17.41 -1.14
C THR A 6 5.12 -16.13 -0.99
N PRO A 7 3.87 -16.08 -1.46
CA PRO A 7 3.01 -14.89 -1.34
C PRO A 7 2.98 -14.30 0.07
N ALA A 8 3.00 -15.16 1.10
CA ALA A 8 3.06 -14.75 2.50
C ALA A 8 4.34 -13.98 2.87
N ARG A 9 5.49 -14.30 2.27
CA ARG A 9 6.76 -13.60 2.49
C ARG A 9 6.84 -12.29 1.72
N LEU A 10 6.27 -12.24 0.52
CA LEU A 10 6.15 -10.99 -0.25
C LEU A 10 5.27 -9.98 0.50
N ILE A 11 4.11 -10.41 1.02
CA ILE A 11 3.24 -9.57 1.86
C ILE A 11 4.00 -9.07 3.11
N LYS A 12 4.84 -9.93 3.72
CA LYS A 12 5.64 -9.53 4.88
C LYS A 12 6.73 -8.49 4.56
N LYS A 13 7.28 -8.47 3.34
CA LYS A 13 8.36 -7.56 2.92
C LYS A 13 7.89 -6.14 2.56
N VAL A 14 6.62 -5.97 2.15
CA VAL A 14 6.17 -4.78 1.41
C VAL A 14 5.21 -3.89 2.22
N GLY A 15 4.67 -4.41 3.31
CA GLY A 15 3.73 -3.71 4.20
C GLY A 15 2.39 -4.41 4.28
N LYS A 16 1.74 -4.37 5.45
CA LYS A 16 0.49 -5.09 5.74
C LYS A 16 -0.75 -4.20 5.67
N VAL A 17 -0.57 -2.89 5.67
CA VAL A 17 -1.64 -1.90 5.77
C VAL A 17 -1.48 -0.87 4.66
N VAL A 18 -2.57 -0.55 3.99
CA VAL A 18 -2.63 0.46 2.93
C VAL A 18 -3.48 1.63 3.42
N VAL A 19 -2.98 2.84 3.23
CA VAL A 19 -3.74 4.08 3.37
C VAL A 19 -4.06 4.59 1.97
N GLU A 20 -5.34 4.54 1.60
CA GLU A 20 -5.86 5.10 0.35
C GLU A 20 -6.46 6.49 0.65
N TYR A 21 -6.06 7.49 -0.13
CA TYR A 21 -6.57 8.85 0.01
C TYR A 21 -6.71 9.52 -1.36
N PHE A 22 -7.57 10.53 -1.42
CA PHE A 22 -7.79 11.29 -2.65
C PHE A 22 -7.03 12.61 -2.59
N GLU A 23 -6.16 12.85 -3.57
CA GLU A 23 -5.35 14.06 -3.65
C GLU A 23 -5.27 14.51 -5.10
N THR A 24 -5.55 15.81 -5.34
CA THR A 24 -5.41 16.47 -6.65
C THR A 24 -6.06 15.73 -7.83
N GLY A 25 -7.24 15.13 -7.62
CA GLY A 25 -7.96 14.44 -8.69
C GLY A 25 -7.61 12.96 -8.86
N GLU A 26 -6.67 12.45 -8.07
CA GLU A 26 -6.19 11.07 -8.16
C GLU A 26 -6.31 10.34 -6.82
N THR A 27 -6.54 9.03 -6.89
CA THR A 27 -6.36 8.16 -5.73
C THR A 27 -4.88 7.86 -5.57
N LYS A 28 -4.38 8.11 -4.35
CA LYS A 28 -3.04 7.76 -3.91
C LYS A 28 -3.14 6.69 -2.83
N ASP A 29 -2.14 5.84 -2.81
CA ASP A 29 -2.01 4.74 -1.87
C ASP A 29 -0.58 4.68 -1.32
N VAL A 30 -0.47 4.38 -0.03
CA VAL A 30 0.81 4.19 0.65
C VAL A 30 0.74 2.96 1.54
N LEU A 31 1.75 2.08 1.41
CA LEU A 31 1.89 0.88 2.23
C LEU A 31 2.70 1.17 3.50
N PHE A 32 2.24 0.58 4.60
CA PHE A 32 2.86 0.62 5.92
C PHE A 32 2.97 -0.80 6.48
N GLU A 33 3.99 -1.03 7.32
CA GLU A 33 4.17 -2.32 7.97
C GLU A 33 3.16 -2.53 9.10
N THR A 34 2.83 -1.46 9.83
CA THR A 34 1.93 -1.48 10.98
C THR A 34 0.70 -0.59 10.78
N ARG A 35 -0.36 -0.89 11.54
CA ARG A 35 -1.59 -0.08 11.50
C ARG A 35 -1.39 1.26 12.20
N GLU A 36 -0.54 1.29 13.20
CA GLU A 36 -0.18 2.48 13.97
C GLU A 36 0.49 3.52 13.08
N GLU A 37 1.46 3.10 12.25
CA GLU A 37 2.09 3.98 11.25
C GLU A 37 1.09 4.48 10.21
N ALA A 38 0.22 3.60 9.71
CA ALA A 38 -0.84 3.95 8.77
C ALA A 38 -1.79 5.00 9.36
N MET A 39 -2.20 4.85 10.63
CA MET A 39 -3.05 5.84 11.32
C MET A 39 -2.33 7.16 11.54
N ALA A 40 -1.05 7.13 11.94
CA ALA A 40 -0.26 8.34 12.14
C ALA A 40 -0.04 9.13 10.83
N SER A 41 0.06 8.43 9.69
CA SER A 41 0.08 9.04 8.37
C SER A 41 -1.29 9.60 7.98
N ALA A 42 -2.34 8.80 8.12
CA ALA A 42 -3.73 9.18 7.80
C ALA A 42 -4.20 10.43 8.56
N ALA A 43 -3.78 10.59 9.82
CA ALA A 43 -4.11 11.77 10.63
C ALA A 43 -3.56 13.10 10.09
N LYS A 44 -2.57 13.04 9.19
CA LYS A 44 -1.98 14.22 8.53
C LYS A 44 -2.66 14.56 7.21
N LEU A 45 -3.51 13.68 6.70
CA LEU A 45 -4.20 13.84 5.42
C LEU A 45 -5.54 14.54 5.65
N ALA A 46 -5.87 15.48 4.76
CA ALA A 46 -7.19 16.12 4.75
C ALA A 46 -8.13 15.37 3.81
N GLY A 47 -9.39 15.21 4.19
CA GLY A 47 -10.42 14.59 3.37
C GLY A 47 -10.67 13.11 3.69
N SER A 48 -11.22 12.38 2.70
CA SER A 48 -11.59 10.98 2.89
C SER A 48 -10.35 10.09 2.82
N VAL A 49 -10.14 9.30 3.87
CA VAL A 49 -9.06 8.32 3.97
C VAL A 49 -9.66 6.96 4.26
N LYS A 50 -9.15 5.93 3.59
CA LYS A 50 -9.52 4.54 3.82
C LYS A 50 -8.28 3.75 4.22
N ILE A 51 -8.35 3.10 5.38
CA ILE A 51 -7.28 2.24 5.89
C ILE A 51 -7.73 0.80 5.77
N ARG A 52 -6.96 -0.04 5.08
CA ARG A 52 -7.27 -1.47 4.87
C ARG A 52 -6.01 -2.33 4.94
N SER A 53 -6.17 -3.64 5.08
CA SER A 53 -5.06 -4.57 4.88
C SER A 53 -4.62 -4.57 3.41
N SER A 54 -3.33 -4.79 3.18
CA SER A 54 -2.80 -5.00 1.83
C SER A 54 -3.22 -6.36 1.28
N ASN A 55 -3.37 -6.42 -0.04
CA ASN A 55 -3.60 -7.64 -0.81
C ASN A 55 -2.35 -7.97 -1.66
N LEU A 56 -2.42 -9.03 -2.46
CA LEU A 56 -1.30 -9.43 -3.32
C LEU A 56 -1.04 -8.43 -4.45
N GLU A 57 -2.07 -7.74 -4.92
CA GLU A 57 -1.96 -6.72 -5.98
C GLU A 57 -1.16 -5.52 -5.48
N ASP A 58 -1.48 -4.96 -4.32
CA ASP A 58 -0.74 -3.83 -3.72
C ASP A 58 0.76 -4.18 -3.57
N VAL A 59 1.03 -5.40 -3.09
CA VAL A 59 2.38 -5.93 -2.90
C VAL A 59 3.11 -6.03 -4.24
N PHE A 60 2.42 -6.49 -5.29
CA PHE A 60 2.98 -6.63 -6.63
C PHE A 60 3.25 -5.26 -7.27
N LEU A 61 2.32 -4.31 -7.17
CA LEU A 61 2.47 -2.94 -7.68
C LEU A 61 3.70 -2.26 -7.05
N GLN A 62 3.86 -2.40 -5.75
CA GLN A 62 4.98 -1.80 -5.02
C GLN A 62 6.33 -2.46 -5.34
N LEU A 63 6.37 -3.78 -5.53
CA LEU A 63 7.59 -4.49 -5.94
C LEU A 63 8.01 -4.17 -7.37
N THR A 64 7.04 -4.00 -8.26
CA THR A 64 7.31 -3.73 -9.68
C THR A 64 7.47 -2.25 -9.98
N ASN A 65 7.17 -1.37 -9.02
CA ASN A 65 7.07 0.08 -9.20
C ASN A 65 6.23 0.45 -10.44
N ARG A 66 5.28 -0.41 -10.81
CA ARG A 66 4.36 -0.22 -11.93
C ARG A 66 2.98 -0.06 -11.35
N ARG A 67 2.33 1.06 -11.64
CA ARG A 67 0.88 1.18 -11.47
C ARG A 67 0.23 0.44 -12.64
N VAL A 68 -0.69 -0.49 -12.37
CA VAL A 68 -1.48 -1.12 -13.44
C VAL A 68 -2.42 -0.04 -13.98
N GLY A 69 -2.10 0.50 -15.15
CA GLY A 69 -2.85 1.61 -15.75
C GLY A 69 -2.11 2.49 -16.77
N GLU A 70 -0.90 2.14 -17.20
CA GLU A 70 -0.22 2.73 -18.39
C GLU A 70 0.19 1.65 -19.39
#